data_AF-A0AAW0J5J0-F1
#
_entry.id   AF-A0AAW0J5J0-F1
#
_cell.length_a   1.000
_cell.length_b   1.000
_cell.length_c   1.000
_cell.angle_alpha   90.00
_cell.angle_beta   90.00
_cell.angle_gamma   90.00
#
_symmetry.space_group_name_H-M   'P 1'
#
loop_
_entity.id
_entity.type
_entity.pdbx_description
1 polymer ?
#
loop_
_entity_poly.entity_id
_entity_poly.type
_entity_poly.pdbx_seq_one_letter_code
_entity_poly.pdbx_strand_id
1 'polypeptide(L)'
;ATHRNYLLTNMALNKLRDTRPGFAKNPCNITGEDYEPLIKLVTQTVPCNKYTSVQGNMFTLEDTLLGYIADDLRWCGDPSTSDLNYGSCPHWSENCPNNPVTVFWKEISQKFAETACGVVQVMLNGSLSEPFYKNSTFGSVEVFNLDPNKVHKLQAWVMHNIEADSSDSCSGSSINELKLIVQKRNI
;
A
#
# COMPACT_ATOMS: atom_id res chain seq x y z
N ALA A 1 11.82 -19.08 -2.00
CA ALA A 1 12.82 -18.78 -0.95
C ALA A 1 13.96 -18.02 -1.60
N THR A 2 13.85 -16.70 -1.66
CA THR A 2 14.85 -15.87 -2.35
C THR A 2 15.74 -15.25 -1.28
N HIS A 3 17.03 -15.59 -1.33
CA HIS A 3 18.08 -14.93 -0.57
C HIS A 3 17.95 -13.40 -0.73
N ARG A 4 17.44 -12.72 0.30
CA ARG A 4 17.35 -11.26 0.36
C ARG A 4 18.77 -10.69 0.35
N ASN A 5 19.00 -9.70 -0.50
CA ASN A 5 20.27 -9.00 -0.59
C ASN A 5 20.40 -8.07 0.63
N TYR A 6 21.05 -8.54 1.71
CA TYR A 6 21.27 -7.81 2.97
C TYR A 6 21.76 -6.36 2.78
N LEU A 7 22.45 -6.09 1.66
CA LEU A 7 22.94 -4.76 1.28
C LEU A 7 21.80 -3.77 0.99
N LEU A 8 20.72 -4.19 0.33
CA LEU A 8 19.59 -3.31 -0.01
C LEU A 8 18.76 -2.95 1.23
N THR A 9 18.54 -3.91 2.12
CA THR A 9 17.87 -3.67 3.42
C THR A 9 18.68 -2.70 4.29
N ASN A 10 20.01 -2.88 4.35
CA ASN A 10 20.88 -1.95 5.08
C ASN A 10 20.95 -0.56 4.43
N MET A 11 20.93 -0.46 3.09
CA MET A 11 20.84 0.83 2.40
C MET A 11 19.50 1.53 2.65
N ALA A 12 18.40 0.80 2.65
CA ALA A 12 17.06 1.33 2.95
C ALA A 12 16.97 1.83 4.39
N LEU A 13 17.45 1.03 5.36
CA LEU A 13 17.52 1.43 6.77
C LEU A 13 18.49 2.60 7.00
N ASN A 14 19.60 2.67 6.27
CA ASN A 14 20.55 3.79 6.35
C ASN A 14 20.01 5.07 5.69
N LYS A 15 19.25 4.96 4.59
CA LYS A 15 18.55 6.11 3.98
C LYS A 15 17.34 6.56 4.78
N LEU A 16 16.63 5.61 5.38
CA LEU A 16 15.64 5.89 6.42
C LEU A 16 16.34 6.66 7.54
N ARG A 17 17.47 6.20 8.09
CA ARG A 17 18.26 6.95 9.10
C ARG A 17 18.62 8.39 8.72
N ASP A 18 18.77 8.73 7.43
CA ASP A 18 18.99 10.11 7.00
C ASP A 18 17.73 11.00 7.10
N THR A 19 16.53 10.42 7.20
CA THR A 19 15.30 11.12 7.65
C THR A 19 15.24 11.24 9.17
N ARG A 20 16.35 11.62 9.82
CA ARG A 20 16.52 11.75 11.29
C ARG A 20 15.35 12.40 12.05
N PRO A 21 14.60 13.38 11.51
CA PRO A 21 13.45 13.94 12.22
C PRO A 21 12.35 12.90 12.53
N GLY A 22 12.24 11.82 11.75
CA GLY A 22 11.19 10.81 11.89
C GLY A 22 11.41 9.79 13.02
N PHE A 23 12.67 9.46 13.37
CA PHE A 23 12.94 8.45 14.42
C PHE A 23 12.90 9.01 15.84
N ALA A 24 13.01 10.33 15.99
CA ALA A 24 12.80 10.99 17.28
C ALA A 24 11.31 11.28 17.57
N LYS A 25 10.40 10.95 16.64
CA LYS A 25 8.97 11.20 16.79
C LYS A 25 8.26 10.06 17.51
N ASN A 26 7.17 10.42 18.19
CA ASN A 26 6.23 9.43 18.73
C ASN A 26 5.76 8.52 17.58
N PRO A 27 5.93 7.19 17.68
CA PRO A 27 5.60 6.25 16.62
C PRO A 27 4.09 6.09 16.38
N CYS A 28 3.24 6.87 17.04
CA CYS A 28 1.81 6.99 16.75
C CYS A 28 1.40 8.35 16.21
N ASN A 29 2.35 9.25 15.97
CA ASN A 29 2.11 10.61 15.47
C ASN A 29 2.95 10.90 14.22
N ILE A 30 3.00 9.93 13.30
CA ILE A 30 3.67 10.08 12.01
C ILE A 30 2.70 10.70 11.00
N THR A 31 3.20 11.58 10.14
CA THR A 31 2.41 12.21 9.06
C THR A 31 3.01 11.90 7.69
N GLY A 32 2.26 12.13 6.62
CA GLY A 32 2.76 11.93 5.25
C GLY A 32 3.99 12.79 4.92
N GLU A 33 4.04 14.00 5.48
CA GLU A 33 5.17 14.93 5.36
C GLU A 33 6.50 14.32 5.83
N ASP A 34 6.46 13.37 6.76
CA ASP A 34 7.66 12.67 7.24
C ASP A 34 8.32 11.80 6.17
N TYR A 35 7.54 11.31 5.19
CA TYR A 35 8.04 10.49 4.09
C TYR A 35 8.21 11.24 2.77
N GLU A 36 7.71 12.47 2.66
CA GLU A 36 7.86 13.27 1.45
C GLU A 36 9.31 13.34 0.92
N PRO A 37 10.35 13.57 1.75
CA PRO A 37 11.72 13.61 1.26
C PRO A 37 12.16 12.29 0.63
N LEU A 38 11.80 11.16 1.25
CA LEU A 38 12.13 9.83 0.75
C LEU A 38 11.42 9.54 -0.58
N ILE A 39 10.14 9.90 -0.67
CA ILE A 39 9.32 9.72 -1.87
C ILE A 39 9.84 10.57 -3.03
N LYS A 40 10.21 11.83 -2.77
CA LYS A 40 10.78 12.74 -3.78
C LYS A 40 12.11 12.25 -4.36
N LEU A 41 12.90 11.48 -3.59
CA LEU A 41 14.16 10.88 -4.06
C LEU A 41 13.95 9.76 -5.09
N VAL A 42 12.77 9.15 -5.13
CA VAL A 42 12.46 8.03 -6.01
C VAL A 42 11.44 8.47 -7.04
N THR A 43 11.92 8.98 -8.17
CA THR A 43 11.07 9.18 -9.36
C THR A 43 11.09 7.90 -10.19
N GLN A 44 10.02 7.10 -10.13
CA GLN A 44 9.88 5.90 -10.95
C GLN A 44 8.64 6.03 -11.84
N THR A 45 8.80 5.81 -13.14
CA THR A 45 7.69 5.77 -14.08
C THR A 45 7.12 4.35 -14.12
N VAL A 46 5.84 4.21 -13.76
CA VAL A 46 5.11 2.94 -13.88
C VAL A 46 4.55 2.82 -15.30
N PRO A 47 4.79 1.70 -16.02
CA PRO A 47 4.22 1.52 -17.35
C PRO A 47 2.68 1.45 -17.32
N CYS A 48 2.00 2.16 -18.23
CA CYS A 48 0.54 2.06 -18.39
C CYS A 48 0.09 0.64 -18.78
N ASN A 49 -1.14 0.29 -18.39
CA ASN A 49 -1.76 -1.03 -18.65
C ASN A 49 -1.02 -2.24 -18.05
N LYS A 50 -0.11 -2.04 -17.09
CA LYS A 50 0.57 -3.11 -16.34
C LYS A 50 0.07 -3.26 -14.90
N TYR A 51 -0.97 -2.51 -14.54
CA TYR A 51 -1.61 -2.56 -13.24
C TYR A 51 -2.45 -3.84 -13.13
N THR A 52 -1.76 -4.89 -12.69
CA THR A 52 -2.19 -6.28 -12.51
C THR A 52 -2.70 -6.97 -13.80
N SER A 53 -2.10 -8.12 -14.13
CA SER A 53 -2.48 -8.95 -15.27
C SER A 53 -2.15 -10.40 -14.92
N VAL A 54 -3.15 -11.28 -15.01
CA VAL A 54 -3.02 -12.71 -14.71
C VAL A 54 -2.20 -13.45 -15.80
N GLN A 55 -1.88 -12.81 -16.93
CA GLN A 55 -1.28 -13.46 -18.11
C GLN A 55 0.09 -12.91 -18.56
N GLY A 56 0.79 -12.12 -17.74
CA GLY A 56 2.19 -11.77 -18.00
C GLY A 56 2.56 -10.33 -17.62
N ASN A 57 3.37 -10.22 -16.56
CA ASN A 57 3.94 -9.02 -15.94
C ASN A 57 2.92 -8.07 -15.31
N MET A 58 2.26 -8.55 -14.24
CA MET A 58 1.69 -7.70 -13.19
C MET A 58 2.79 -6.82 -12.60
N PHE A 59 2.51 -5.53 -12.42
CA PHE A 59 3.36 -4.60 -11.70
C PHE A 59 2.59 -4.15 -10.46
N THR A 60 3.09 -4.51 -9.28
CA THR A 60 2.49 -4.14 -7.99
C THR A 60 3.25 -3.00 -7.33
N LEU A 61 2.76 -2.54 -6.18
CA LEU A 61 3.45 -1.52 -5.41
C LEU A 61 4.82 -2.02 -4.95
N GLU A 62 4.91 -3.30 -4.58
CA GLU A 62 6.11 -3.99 -4.14
C GLU A 62 7.16 -4.17 -5.26
N ASP A 63 6.76 -4.04 -6.52
CA ASP A 63 7.69 -4.00 -7.67
C ASP A 63 8.35 -2.61 -7.87
N THR A 64 7.85 -1.58 -7.17
CA THR A 64 8.52 -0.27 -7.13
C THR A 64 9.74 -0.31 -6.21
N LEU A 65 10.70 0.60 -6.39
CA LEU A 65 11.89 0.64 -5.53
C LEU A 65 11.53 0.81 -4.04
N LEU A 66 10.60 1.72 -3.72
CA LEU A 66 10.20 1.96 -2.33
C LEU A 66 9.36 0.82 -1.74
N GLY A 67 8.47 0.22 -2.53
CA GLY A 67 7.74 -0.96 -2.10
C GLY A 67 8.67 -2.14 -1.85
N TYR A 68 9.57 -2.43 -2.80
CA TYR A 68 10.51 -3.55 -2.71
C TYR A 68 11.41 -3.48 -1.47
N ILE A 69 11.94 -2.30 -1.14
CA ILE A 69 12.84 -2.17 0.02
C ILE A 69 12.09 -2.25 1.36
N ALA A 70 10.81 -1.92 1.39
CA ALA A 70 9.98 -1.88 2.58
C ALA A 70 9.15 -3.15 2.79
N ASP A 71 9.08 -4.01 1.77
CA ASP A 71 8.29 -5.24 1.80
C ASP A 71 8.73 -6.17 2.94
N ASP A 72 7.74 -6.70 3.67
CA ASP A 72 7.87 -7.41 4.95
C ASP A 72 8.63 -6.68 6.08
N LEU A 73 8.99 -5.40 5.93
CA LEU A 73 9.71 -4.67 6.98
C LEU A 73 8.76 -3.99 7.96
N ARG A 74 9.20 -3.94 9.22
CA ARG A 74 8.56 -3.17 10.28
C ARG A 74 9.60 -2.28 10.94
N TRP A 75 9.26 -1.01 11.10
CA TRP A 75 10.15 -0.04 11.74
C TRP A 75 9.36 1.01 12.52
N CYS A 76 10.01 1.56 13.54
CA CYS A 76 9.57 2.73 14.26
C CYS A 76 10.74 3.36 15.00
N GLY A 77 10.61 4.65 15.30
CA GLY A 77 11.56 5.38 16.12
C GLY A 77 11.33 5.18 17.61
N ASP A 78 12.34 5.54 18.40
CA ASP A 78 12.25 5.74 19.83
C ASP A 78 12.42 7.23 20.17
N PRO A 79 11.36 7.90 20.66
CA PRO A 79 11.41 9.31 21.04
C PRO A 79 12.47 9.64 22.10
N SER A 80 12.91 8.65 22.88
CA SER A 80 13.87 8.84 23.97
C SER A 80 15.33 8.79 23.50
N THR A 81 15.61 8.19 22.34
CA THR A 81 16.98 7.95 21.87
C THR A 81 17.27 8.49 20.47
N SER A 82 16.25 8.92 19.71
CA SER A 82 16.37 9.31 18.28
C SER A 82 16.88 8.17 17.38
N ASP A 83 16.87 6.94 17.87
CA ASP A 83 17.27 5.72 17.19
C ASP A 83 16.05 4.89 16.78
N LEU A 84 16.30 3.83 15.99
CA LEU A 84 15.29 2.81 15.69
C LEU A 84 14.99 1.98 16.95
N ASN A 85 13.71 1.72 17.19
CA ASN A 85 13.29 0.79 18.23
C ASN A 85 13.30 -0.64 17.67
N TYR A 86 14.24 -1.46 18.13
CA TYR A 86 14.35 -2.89 17.77
C TYR A 86 13.57 -3.81 18.73
N GLY A 87 13.09 -3.30 19.86
CA GLY A 87 12.37 -4.07 20.86
C GLY A 87 10.90 -4.26 20.50
N SER A 88 10.20 -3.16 20.23
CA SER A 88 8.79 -3.20 19.85
C SER A 88 8.37 -1.97 19.03
N CYS A 89 7.42 -2.18 18.13
CA CYS A 89 6.74 -1.10 17.44
C CYS A 89 5.22 -1.22 17.66
N PRO A 90 4.47 -0.11 17.57
CA PRO A 90 3.01 -0.16 17.63
C PRO A 90 2.43 -1.05 16.54
N HIS A 91 1.42 -1.85 16.85
CA HIS A 91 0.67 -2.58 15.85
C HIS A 91 -0.42 -1.68 15.24
N TRP A 92 -0.78 -1.93 13.98
CA TRP A 92 -1.79 -1.12 13.29
C TRP A 92 -3.18 -1.16 13.97
N SER A 93 -3.44 -2.19 14.77
CA SER A 93 -4.69 -2.38 15.51
C SER A 93 -4.71 -1.79 16.93
N GLU A 94 -3.62 -1.20 17.44
CA GLU A 94 -3.46 -0.78 18.85
C GLU A 94 -3.80 0.71 19.09
N ASN A 95 -4.94 1.21 18.61
CA ASN A 95 -5.33 2.64 18.71
C ASN A 95 -4.28 3.62 18.15
N CYS A 96 -3.39 3.13 17.28
CA CYS A 96 -2.25 3.84 16.70
C CYS A 96 -2.33 3.77 15.16
N PRO A 97 -3.36 4.38 14.55
CA PRO A 97 -3.60 4.29 13.10
C PRO A 97 -2.52 4.99 12.28
N ASN A 98 -1.79 5.94 12.90
CA ASN A 98 -0.74 6.74 12.27
C ASN A 98 0.65 6.29 12.73
N ASN A 99 0.91 4.98 12.62
CA ASN A 99 2.24 4.44 12.85
C ASN A 99 3.13 4.54 11.58
N PRO A 100 4.47 4.52 11.71
CA PRO A 100 5.38 4.73 10.59
C PRO A 100 5.12 3.83 9.39
N VAL A 101 4.84 2.55 9.63
CA VAL A 101 4.62 1.57 8.57
C VAL A 101 3.30 1.86 7.85
N THR A 102 2.21 2.08 8.60
CA THR A 102 0.90 2.41 8.01
C THR A 102 0.94 3.71 7.21
N VAL A 103 1.59 4.76 7.72
CA VAL A 103 1.70 6.03 7.00
C VAL A 103 2.57 5.87 5.75
N PHE A 104 3.71 5.17 5.84
CA PHE A 104 4.56 4.91 4.70
C PHE A 104 3.79 4.26 3.54
N TRP A 105 3.09 3.15 3.82
CA TRP A 105 2.33 2.42 2.81
C TRP A 105 1.21 3.28 2.22
N LYS A 106 0.51 4.09 3.03
CA LYS A 106 -0.50 5.03 2.52
C LYS A 106 0.10 6.04 1.53
N GLU A 107 1.24 6.64 1.86
CA GLU A 107 1.87 7.64 1.00
C GLU A 107 2.34 7.07 -0.34
N ILE A 108 3.02 5.91 -0.32
CA ILE A 108 3.49 5.30 -1.57
C ILE A 108 2.34 4.68 -2.37
N SER A 109 1.30 4.14 -1.72
CA SER A 109 0.06 3.69 -2.38
C SER A 109 -0.66 4.83 -3.07
N GLN A 110 -0.76 6.01 -2.42
CA GLN A 110 -1.33 7.20 -3.05
C GLN A 110 -0.57 7.55 -4.33
N LYS A 111 0.76 7.67 -4.25
CA LYS A 111 1.59 8.00 -5.42
C LYS A 111 1.47 6.96 -6.52
N PHE A 112 1.42 5.68 -6.16
CA PHE A 112 1.24 4.60 -7.11
C PHE A 112 -0.10 4.72 -7.85
N ALA A 113 -1.20 4.94 -7.13
CA ALA A 113 -2.52 5.14 -7.72
C ALA A 113 -2.62 6.38 -8.62
N GLU A 114 -1.95 7.49 -8.26
CA GLU A 114 -1.88 8.72 -9.08
C GLU A 114 -1.18 8.47 -10.44
N THR A 115 -0.28 7.48 -10.51
CA THR A 115 0.41 7.08 -11.75
C THR A 115 -0.37 6.07 -12.59
N ALA A 116 -1.44 5.48 -12.05
CA ALA A 116 -2.20 4.44 -12.73
C ALA A 116 -2.88 4.97 -14.00
N CYS A 117 -2.94 4.12 -15.02
CA CYS A 117 -3.54 4.44 -16.31
C CYS A 117 -4.01 3.18 -17.02
N GLY A 118 -5.09 3.34 -17.80
CA GLY A 118 -5.68 2.29 -18.57
C GLY A 118 -6.70 1.47 -17.79
N VAL A 119 -6.56 0.14 -17.87
CA VAL A 119 -7.30 -0.80 -17.03
C VAL A 119 -6.49 -1.06 -15.76
N VAL A 120 -7.08 -0.75 -14.61
CA VAL A 120 -6.54 -1.09 -13.30
C VAL A 120 -7.24 -2.32 -12.79
N GLN A 121 -6.50 -3.37 -12.40
CA GLN A 121 -7.12 -4.51 -11.74
C GLN A 121 -6.71 -4.62 -10.27
N VAL A 122 -7.62 -5.11 -9.44
CA VAL A 122 -7.43 -5.33 -8.01
C VAL A 122 -7.82 -6.76 -7.66
N MET A 123 -7.02 -7.42 -6.82
CA MET A 123 -7.36 -8.74 -6.29
C MET A 123 -7.93 -8.58 -4.87
N LEU A 124 -9.10 -9.13 -4.64
CA LEU A 124 -9.81 -9.07 -3.36
C LEU A 124 -10.03 -10.49 -2.84
N ASN A 125 -9.90 -10.67 -1.53
CA ASN A 125 -10.10 -11.97 -0.91
C ASN A 125 -11.60 -12.24 -0.70
N GLY A 126 -12.18 -13.07 -1.57
CA GLY A 126 -13.57 -13.52 -1.54
C GLY A 126 -13.92 -14.50 -0.42
N SER A 127 -12.91 -14.99 0.31
CA SER A 127 -13.08 -15.81 1.52
C SER A 127 -13.23 -14.98 2.80
N LEU A 128 -13.23 -13.65 2.70
CA LEU A 128 -13.64 -12.74 3.78
C LEU A 128 -15.14 -12.42 3.67
N SER A 129 -15.75 -12.03 4.80
CA SER A 129 -17.14 -11.53 4.81
C SER A 129 -17.28 -10.19 4.08
N GLU A 130 -16.21 -9.39 4.04
CA GLU A 130 -16.12 -8.12 3.32
C GLU A 130 -14.83 -8.10 2.49
N PRO A 131 -14.83 -8.64 1.25
CA PRO A 131 -13.67 -8.59 0.36
C PRO A 131 -13.20 -7.17 0.05
N PHE A 132 -14.13 -6.21 -0.05
CA PHE A 132 -13.81 -4.79 -0.07
C PHE A 132 -14.01 -4.17 1.31
N TYR A 133 -12.91 -3.74 1.93
CA TYR A 133 -12.94 -3.04 3.21
C TYR A 133 -12.57 -1.57 3.03
N LYS A 134 -13.49 -0.66 3.35
CA LYS A 134 -13.31 0.80 3.17
C LYS A 134 -12.08 1.37 3.88
N ASN A 135 -11.71 0.84 5.04
CA ASN A 135 -10.59 1.36 5.82
C ASN A 135 -9.26 0.68 5.46
N SER A 136 -9.24 -0.24 4.49
CA SER A 136 -7.99 -0.75 3.92
C SER A 136 -7.23 0.35 3.17
N THR A 137 -5.93 0.18 2.91
CA THR A 137 -5.16 1.13 2.10
C THR A 137 -5.77 1.29 0.70
N PHE A 138 -6.19 0.19 0.07
CA PHE A 138 -6.90 0.24 -1.21
C PHE A 138 -8.19 1.07 -1.12
N GLY A 139 -9.04 0.75 -0.13
CA GLY A 139 -10.36 1.35 0.02
C GLY A 139 -10.36 2.80 0.51
N SER A 140 -9.34 3.21 1.28
CA SER A 140 -9.26 4.56 1.87
C SER A 140 -8.32 5.50 1.13
N VAL A 141 -7.37 4.97 0.34
CA VAL A 141 -6.36 5.76 -0.35
C VAL A 141 -6.38 5.50 -1.84
N GLU A 142 -6.07 4.29 -2.28
CA GLU A 142 -5.75 4.02 -3.71
C GLU A 142 -6.94 4.31 -4.62
N VAL A 143 -8.13 3.79 -4.30
CA VAL A 143 -9.34 3.99 -5.11
C VAL A 143 -9.70 5.46 -5.30
N PHE A 144 -9.39 6.30 -4.30
CA PHE A 144 -9.66 7.73 -4.32
C PHE A 144 -8.58 8.57 -5.00
N ASN A 145 -7.46 7.97 -5.37
CA ASN A 145 -6.35 8.62 -6.05
C ASN A 145 -6.18 8.19 -7.52
N LEU A 146 -7.04 7.30 -8.01
CA LEU A 146 -7.12 6.98 -9.44
C LEU A 146 -7.62 8.19 -10.25
N ASP A 147 -6.86 8.60 -11.26
CA ASP A 147 -7.21 9.71 -12.15
C ASP A 147 -8.21 9.24 -13.23
N PRO A 148 -9.46 9.74 -13.24
CA PRO A 148 -10.47 9.30 -14.20
C PRO A 148 -10.17 9.71 -15.66
N ASN A 149 -9.23 10.63 -15.89
CA ASN A 149 -8.78 10.96 -17.24
C ASN A 149 -7.78 9.93 -17.78
N LYS A 150 -7.17 9.14 -16.91
CA LYS A 150 -6.15 8.14 -17.26
C LYS A 150 -6.67 6.72 -17.10
N VAL A 151 -7.47 6.46 -16.07
CA VAL A 151 -8.05 5.16 -15.73
C VAL A 151 -9.48 5.12 -16.24
N HIS A 152 -9.77 4.21 -17.17
CA HIS A 152 -11.09 4.10 -17.80
C HIS A 152 -11.84 2.84 -17.36
N LYS A 153 -11.21 1.96 -16.58
CA LYS A 153 -11.83 0.76 -16.02
C LYS A 153 -11.08 0.28 -14.80
N LEU A 154 -11.83 0.00 -13.72
CA LEU A 154 -11.36 -0.81 -12.60
C LEU A 154 -11.94 -2.23 -12.71
N GLN A 155 -11.09 -3.25 -12.70
CA GLN A 155 -11.47 -4.66 -12.77
C GLN A 155 -11.14 -5.36 -11.45
N ALA A 156 -12.17 -5.73 -10.68
CA ALA A 156 -11.99 -6.48 -9.45
C ALA A 156 -12.00 -7.99 -9.71
N TRP A 157 -10.99 -8.70 -9.20
CA TRP A 157 -10.90 -10.14 -9.14
C TRP A 157 -11.16 -10.59 -7.70
N VAL A 158 -12.36 -11.14 -7.45
CA VAL A 158 -12.73 -11.68 -6.14
C VAL A 158 -12.30 -13.15 -6.11
N MET A 159 -11.24 -13.44 -5.36
CA MET A 159 -10.57 -14.74 -5.34
C MET A 159 -11.06 -15.59 -4.15
N HIS A 160 -11.46 -16.82 -4.41
CA HIS A 160 -11.89 -17.77 -3.38
C HIS A 160 -10.84 -18.84 -3.14
N ASN A 161 -10.72 -19.28 -1.87
CA ASN A 161 -9.98 -20.49 -1.55
C ASN A 161 -10.63 -21.70 -2.24
N ILE A 162 -9.82 -22.61 -2.77
CA ILE A 162 -10.25 -23.75 -3.60
C ILE A 162 -11.18 -24.72 -2.84
N GLU A 163 -11.10 -24.76 -1.51
CA GLU A 163 -11.80 -25.75 -0.65
C GLU A 163 -12.68 -25.13 0.44
N ALA A 164 -12.87 -23.81 0.46
CA ALA A 164 -13.70 -23.14 1.46
C ALA A 164 -15.06 -22.74 0.89
N ASP A 165 -16.10 -22.78 1.72
CA ASP A 165 -17.40 -22.20 1.38
C ASP A 165 -17.22 -20.73 0.98
N SER A 166 -17.77 -20.33 -0.16
CA SER A 166 -17.68 -18.95 -0.63
C SER A 166 -18.40 -18.02 0.36
N SER A 167 -17.69 -17.08 0.99
CA SER A 167 -18.29 -16.14 1.95
C SER A 167 -18.89 -14.91 1.28
N ASP A 168 -18.30 -14.42 0.18
CA ASP A 168 -18.85 -13.31 -0.61
C ASP A 168 -18.47 -13.43 -2.11
N SER A 169 -19.24 -12.83 -3.02
CA SER A 169 -19.05 -12.92 -4.48
C SER A 169 -19.01 -11.53 -5.12
N CYS A 170 -18.87 -11.43 -6.45
CA CYS A 170 -18.98 -10.15 -7.16
C CYS A 170 -20.35 -9.45 -6.97
N SER A 171 -21.36 -10.18 -6.50
CA SER A 171 -22.69 -9.65 -6.16
C SER A 171 -22.81 -9.15 -4.71
N GLY A 172 -21.72 -9.25 -3.94
CA GLY A 172 -21.63 -8.86 -2.53
C GLY A 172 -21.95 -7.40 -2.24
N SER A 173 -22.43 -7.11 -1.03
CA SER A 173 -22.69 -5.73 -0.59
C SER A 173 -21.42 -4.89 -0.60
N SER A 174 -20.30 -5.44 -0.14
CA SER A 174 -18.99 -4.79 -0.12
C SER A 174 -18.48 -4.47 -1.53
N ILE A 175 -18.67 -5.39 -2.49
CA ILE A 175 -18.28 -5.18 -3.89
C ILE A 175 -19.18 -4.17 -4.59
N ASN A 176 -20.49 -4.18 -4.30
CA ASN A 176 -21.42 -3.16 -4.78
C ASN A 176 -21.04 -1.76 -4.28
N GLU A 177 -20.54 -1.67 -3.05
CA GLU A 177 -20.03 -0.42 -2.53
C GLU A 177 -18.79 0.08 -3.28
N LEU A 178 -17.80 -0.79 -3.52
CA LEU A 178 -16.67 -0.46 -4.39
C LEU A 178 -17.14 0.04 -5.76
N LYS A 179 -18.11 -0.66 -6.37
CA LYS A 179 -18.70 -0.27 -7.66
C LYS A 179 -19.29 1.14 -7.60
N LEU A 180 -20.03 1.49 -6.55
CA LEU A 180 -20.60 2.83 -6.37
C LEU A 180 -19.51 3.91 -6.21
N ILE A 181 -18.42 3.61 -5.50
CA ILE A 181 -17.28 4.53 -5.34
C ILE A 181 -16.64 4.81 -6.71
N VAL A 182 -16.35 3.75 -7.48
CA VAL A 182 -15.72 3.83 -8.80
C VAL A 182 -16.61 4.58 -9.79
N GLN A 183 -17.91 4.28 -9.83
CA GLN A 183 -18.88 4.96 -10.69
C GLN A 183 -18.99 6.46 -10.40
N LYS A 184 -19.00 6.87 -9.12
CA LYS A 184 -19.02 8.29 -8.73
C LYS A 184 -17.78 9.06 -9.18
N ARG A 185 -16.69 8.35 -9.50
CA ARG A 185 -15.44 8.93 -10.02
C ARG A 185 -15.38 8.96 -11.55
N ASN A 186 -16.40 8.45 -12.25
CA ASN A 186 -16.42 8.29 -13.71
C ASN A 186 -15.37 7.29 -14.23
N ILE A 187 -15.16 6.19 -13.49
CA ILE A 187 -14.30 5.06 -13.85
C ILE A 187 -15.15 3.79 -14.03
#